data_AF-A0A172YPG7-F1
#
_entry.id   AF-A0A172YPG7-F1
#
_cell.length_a   1.000
_cell.length_b   1.000
_cell.length_c   1.000
_cell.angle_alpha   90.00
_cell.angle_beta   90.00
_cell.angle_gamma   90.00
#
_symmetry.space_group_name_H-M   'P 1'
#
loop_
_entity.id
_entity.type
_entity.pdbx_description
1 polymer ?
#
loop_
_entity_poly.entity_id
_entity_poly.type
_entity_poly.pdbx_seq_one_letter_code
_entity_poly.pdbx_strand_id
1 'polypeptide(L)'
;MRILYQFPLSHFCEKARWMLDYKELDYIAQNLVPGVHRAFARLKTGQNRLPILKDQQEYIADSTQIALYLDQHYPEHPLLPTEPKLRQKAIEINEKTLELGRHIRRWILLHALNDDQESMEILIGEKGYLRQFERFSKPILKAVMTKGYALTEDSVAESKKFIDETIDELNEIYVAQQSDYFVGHSLSLADIAVCSMLAPLLAIPSTPWEKEHFEMLSQDFRDYQKKLMDMPIGQYVIRTYKRDRAARVDWRGV
;
A
#
# COMPACT_ATOMS: atom_id res chain seq x y z
N MET A 1 -13.95 -2.53 19.92
CA MET A 1 -13.16 -3.39 19.03
C MET A 1 -12.92 -2.67 17.72
N ARG A 2 -11.67 -2.57 17.27
CA ARG A 2 -11.29 -1.91 16.01
C ARG A 2 -11.44 -2.86 14.84
N ILE A 3 -11.96 -2.37 13.73
CA ILE A 3 -12.07 -3.12 12.48
C ILE A 3 -11.43 -2.30 11.38
N LEU A 4 -10.41 -2.84 10.72
CA LEU A 4 -9.85 -2.28 9.51
C LEU A 4 -10.49 -2.96 8.31
N TYR A 5 -11.39 -2.26 7.63
CA TYR A 5 -11.93 -2.72 6.36
C TYR A 5 -10.89 -2.54 5.25
N GLN A 6 -10.58 -3.62 4.56
CA GLN A 6 -9.37 -3.68 3.75
C GLN A 6 -9.49 -4.52 2.48
N PHE A 7 -8.48 -4.36 1.62
CA PHE A 7 -8.12 -5.36 0.62
C PHE A 7 -6.70 -5.86 0.93
N PRO A 8 -6.46 -7.18 0.97
CA PRO A 8 -5.16 -7.76 1.31
C PRO A 8 -3.99 -7.13 0.56
N LEU A 9 -4.09 -7.09 -0.78
CA LEU A 9 -3.04 -6.60 -1.70
C LEU A 9 -2.91 -5.08 -1.80
N SER A 10 -3.76 -4.31 -1.13
CA SER A 10 -3.71 -2.86 -1.20
C SER A 10 -2.58 -2.32 -0.33
N HIS A 11 -1.58 -1.68 -0.92
CA HIS A 11 -0.51 -1.00 -0.18
C HIS A 11 -1.01 0.15 0.70
N PHE A 12 -2.15 0.77 0.37
CA PHE A 12 -2.80 1.73 1.27
C PHE A 12 -3.37 1.06 2.51
N CYS A 13 -3.88 -0.18 2.37
CA CYS A 13 -4.33 -0.98 3.51
C CYS A 13 -3.15 -1.51 4.32
N GLU A 14 -2.03 -1.87 3.66
CA GLU A 14 -0.79 -2.22 4.35
C GLU A 14 -0.28 -1.10 5.25
N LYS A 15 -0.26 0.13 4.73
CA LYS A 15 0.06 1.32 5.53
C LYS A 15 -0.82 1.41 6.78
N ALA A 16 -2.13 1.21 6.64
CA ALA A 16 -3.05 1.25 7.78
C ALA A 16 -2.86 0.10 8.77
N ARG A 17 -2.61 -1.13 8.29
CA ARG A 17 -2.26 -2.28 9.14
C ARG A 17 -0.99 -1.98 9.93
N TRP A 18 0.05 -1.49 9.26
CA TRP A 18 1.32 -1.19 9.90
C TRP A 18 1.19 -0.10 10.95
N MET A 19 0.42 0.97 10.70
CA MET A 19 0.16 1.99 11.72
C MET A 19 -0.54 1.42 12.95
N LEU A 20 -1.53 0.54 12.78
CA LEU A 20 -2.22 -0.12 13.91
C LEU A 20 -1.28 -1.07 14.67
N ASP A 21 -0.48 -1.85 13.94
CA ASP A 21 0.48 -2.78 14.51
C ASP A 21 1.59 -2.06 15.29
N TYR A 22 2.11 -0.96 14.74
CA TYR A 22 3.15 -0.13 15.37
C TYR A 22 2.65 0.57 16.63
N LYS A 23 1.38 0.96 16.65
CA LYS A 23 0.73 1.51 17.86
C LYS A 23 0.24 0.43 18.82
N GLU A 24 0.54 -0.83 18.54
CA GLU A 24 0.22 -1.98 19.37
C GLU A 24 -1.29 -2.15 19.64
N LEU A 25 -2.14 -1.69 18.73
CA LEU A 25 -3.59 -1.71 18.90
C LEU A 25 -4.18 -3.02 18.39
N ASP A 26 -5.02 -3.65 19.20
CA ASP A 26 -5.80 -4.81 18.74
C ASP A 26 -6.88 -4.38 17.73
N TYR A 27 -6.94 -5.08 16.60
CA TYR A 27 -7.92 -4.88 15.54
C TYR A 27 -8.20 -6.16 14.75
N ILE A 28 -9.32 -6.16 14.02
CA ILE A 28 -9.64 -7.17 13.02
C ILE A 28 -9.42 -6.58 11.63
N ALA A 29 -8.62 -7.22 10.81
CA ALA A 29 -8.54 -6.91 9.38
C ALA A 29 -9.69 -7.61 8.64
N GLN A 30 -10.72 -6.87 8.25
CA GLN A 30 -11.90 -7.43 7.60
C GLN A 30 -11.89 -7.14 6.09
N ASN A 31 -11.96 -8.21 5.29
CA ASN A 31 -12.00 -8.07 3.86
C ASN A 31 -13.39 -7.64 3.38
N LEU A 32 -13.41 -6.73 2.43
CA LEU A 32 -14.63 -6.42 1.69
C LEU A 32 -14.56 -7.00 0.28
N VAL A 33 -15.73 -7.17 -0.33
CA VAL A 33 -15.83 -7.66 -1.72
C VAL A 33 -15.64 -6.48 -2.70
N PRO A 34 -14.70 -6.57 -3.66
CA PRO A 34 -14.57 -5.58 -4.73
C PRO A 34 -15.91 -5.31 -5.46
N GLY A 35 -16.14 -4.06 -5.88
CA GLY A 35 -17.45 -3.59 -6.34
C GLY A 35 -18.43 -3.32 -5.21
N VAL A 36 -18.81 -4.33 -4.42
CA VAL A 36 -19.82 -4.24 -3.33
C VAL A 36 -19.37 -3.28 -2.22
N HIS A 37 -18.08 -3.28 -1.89
CA HIS A 37 -17.49 -2.40 -0.87
C HIS A 37 -17.80 -0.91 -1.09
N ARG A 38 -18.04 -0.47 -2.33
CA ARG A 38 -18.27 0.96 -2.64
C ARG A 38 -19.54 1.48 -1.98
N ALA A 39 -20.61 0.69 -1.95
CA ALA A 39 -21.85 1.09 -1.30
C ALA A 39 -21.66 1.22 0.21
N PHE A 40 -20.99 0.24 0.83
CA PHE A 40 -20.63 0.29 2.26
C PHE A 40 -19.75 1.50 2.59
N ALA A 41 -18.66 1.70 1.83
CA ALA A 41 -17.74 2.81 2.02
C ALA A 41 -18.47 4.15 1.88
N ARG A 42 -19.29 4.31 0.83
CA ARG A 42 -20.02 5.57 0.58
C ARG A 42 -20.96 5.89 1.73
N LEU A 43 -21.69 4.88 2.22
CA LEU A 43 -22.63 5.03 3.31
C LEU A 43 -21.94 5.42 4.62
N LYS A 44 -20.76 4.85 4.90
CA LYS A 44 -20.06 5.04 6.17
C LYS A 44 -19.16 6.27 6.21
N THR A 45 -18.55 6.64 5.09
CA THR A 45 -17.48 7.64 5.08
C THR A 45 -17.65 8.71 4.01
N GLY A 46 -18.69 8.62 3.17
CA GLY A 46 -18.87 9.49 2.02
C GLY A 46 -17.86 9.22 0.89
N GLN A 47 -16.98 8.23 1.01
CA GLN A 47 -15.97 7.89 0.00
C GLN A 47 -16.16 6.47 -0.54
N ASN A 48 -15.52 6.12 -1.65
CA ASN A 48 -15.67 4.81 -2.29
C ASN A 48 -14.40 3.95 -2.18
N ARG A 49 -13.51 4.24 -1.22
CA ARG A 49 -12.15 3.71 -1.17
C ARG A 49 -11.85 3.12 0.21
N LEU A 50 -10.88 2.21 0.22
CA LEU A 50 -10.26 1.62 1.41
C LEU A 50 -8.81 2.12 1.52
N PRO A 51 -8.19 2.08 2.72
CA PRO A 51 -8.70 1.53 3.99
C PRO A 51 -9.80 2.37 4.65
N ILE A 52 -10.60 1.72 5.50
CA ILE A 52 -11.50 2.38 6.46
C ILE A 52 -11.27 1.75 7.84
N LEU A 53 -10.91 2.56 8.82
CA LEU A 53 -10.86 2.16 10.22
C LEU A 53 -12.23 2.44 10.86
N LYS A 54 -12.85 1.41 11.44
CA LYS A 54 -13.91 1.58 12.42
C LYS A 54 -13.29 1.46 13.80
N ASP A 55 -13.35 2.55 14.57
CA ASP A 55 -13.00 2.53 15.98
C ASP A 55 -14.23 2.95 16.79
N GLN A 56 -14.73 2.04 17.62
CA GLN A 56 -16.01 2.18 18.32
C GLN A 56 -17.16 2.53 17.35
N GLN A 57 -17.69 3.76 17.41
CA GLN A 57 -18.78 4.26 16.56
C GLN A 57 -18.27 5.09 15.37
N GLU A 58 -16.99 5.44 15.35
CA GLU A 58 -16.40 6.30 14.33
C GLU A 58 -15.90 5.49 13.13
N TYR A 59 -16.02 6.08 11.94
CA TYR A 59 -15.49 5.53 10.70
C TYR A 59 -14.54 6.55 10.07
N ILE A 60 -13.26 6.18 10.00
CA ILE A 60 -12.18 7.00 9.47
C ILE A 60 -11.75 6.41 8.13
N ALA A 61 -12.04 7.12 7.05
CA ALA A 61 -11.52 6.80 5.72
C ALA A 61 -10.25 7.59 5.43
N ASP A 62 -9.47 7.08 4.49
CA ASP A 62 -8.16 7.60 4.07
C ASP A 62 -7.02 7.28 5.06
N SER A 63 -5.91 6.80 4.50
CA SER A 63 -4.77 6.35 5.31
C SER A 63 -4.04 7.49 6.03
N THR A 64 -4.06 8.72 5.51
CA THR A 64 -3.51 9.89 6.23
C THR A 64 -4.42 10.27 7.39
N GLN A 65 -5.74 10.29 7.17
CA GLN A 65 -6.70 10.60 8.25
C GLN A 65 -6.69 9.53 9.35
N ILE A 66 -6.51 8.26 9.01
CA ILE A 66 -6.29 7.19 9.99
C ILE A 66 -5.04 7.50 10.82
N ALA A 67 -3.92 7.89 10.21
CA ALA A 67 -2.70 8.24 10.95
C ALA A 67 -2.94 9.37 11.96
N LEU A 68 -3.59 10.45 11.52
CA LEU A 68 -3.90 11.61 12.36
C LEU A 68 -4.85 11.24 13.51
N TYR A 69 -5.89 10.46 13.21
CA TYR A 69 -6.83 9.95 14.21
C TYR A 69 -6.11 9.12 15.28
N LEU A 70 -5.26 8.19 14.84
CA LEU A 70 -4.54 7.29 15.74
C LEU A 70 -3.57 8.05 16.65
N ASP A 71 -2.84 9.03 16.13
CA ASP A 71 -1.94 9.86 16.96
C ASP A 71 -2.67 10.77 17.94
N GLN A 72 -3.86 11.24 17.58
CA GLN A 72 -4.68 12.05 18.47
C GLN A 72 -5.27 11.23 19.64
N HIS A 73 -5.68 9.99 19.38
CA HIS A 73 -6.41 9.18 20.37
C HIS A 73 -5.51 8.20 21.14
N TYR A 74 -4.36 7.82 20.57
CA TYR A 74 -3.40 6.88 21.15
C TYR A 74 -2.01 7.52 21.12
N PRO A 75 -1.62 8.32 22.13
CA PRO A 75 -0.39 9.11 22.09
C PRO A 75 0.89 8.27 22.23
N GLU A 76 0.78 7.03 22.71
CA GLU A 76 1.90 6.09 22.76
C GLU A 76 2.35 5.70 21.34
N HIS A 77 3.66 5.52 21.15
CA HIS A 77 4.28 5.25 19.84
C HIS A 77 3.83 6.23 18.75
N PRO A 78 4.17 7.53 18.85
CA PRO A 78 3.67 8.55 17.93
C PRO A 78 4.11 8.26 16.48
N LEU A 79 3.17 8.33 15.54
CA LEU A 79 3.43 8.21 14.10
C LEU A 79 4.04 9.50 13.56
N LEU A 80 3.73 10.63 14.16
CA LEU A 80 4.25 11.95 13.80
C LEU A 80 5.20 12.47 14.89
N PRO A 81 6.41 12.93 14.52
CA PRO A 81 7.30 13.60 15.45
C PRO A 81 6.63 14.78 16.17
N THR A 82 7.02 15.03 17.41
CA THR A 82 6.52 16.18 18.20
C THR A 82 7.13 17.51 17.77
N GLU A 83 8.37 17.49 17.27
CA GLU A 83 9.05 18.67 16.75
C GLU A 83 8.36 19.16 15.46
N PRO A 84 7.90 20.43 15.37
CA PRO A 84 7.03 20.89 14.30
C PRO A 84 7.60 20.74 12.89
N LYS A 85 8.92 20.94 12.69
CA LYS A 85 9.53 20.83 11.36
C LYS A 85 9.60 19.38 10.89
N LEU A 86 9.99 18.47 11.78
CA LEU A 86 9.99 17.03 11.53
C LEU A 86 8.57 16.52 11.30
N ARG A 87 7.59 16.98 12.08
CA ARG A 87 6.18 16.67 11.87
C ARG A 87 5.71 17.04 10.47
N GLN A 88 6.02 18.26 10.04
CA GLN A 88 5.66 18.76 8.72
C GLN A 88 6.33 17.94 7.61
N LYS A 89 7.63 17.66 7.74
CA LYS A 89 8.39 16.81 6.80
C LYS A 89 7.77 15.41 6.69
N ALA A 90 7.32 14.82 7.80
CA ALA A 90 6.70 13.50 7.78
C ALA A 90 5.37 13.49 7.01
N ILE A 91 4.57 14.53 7.15
CA ILE A 91 3.32 14.71 6.40
C ILE A 91 3.60 14.92 4.91
N GLU A 92 4.60 15.73 4.55
CA GLU A 92 4.96 16.00 3.16
C GLU A 92 5.42 14.73 2.43
N ILE A 93 6.28 13.93 3.07
CA ILE A 93 6.71 12.63 2.53
C ILE A 93 5.51 11.71 2.37
N ASN A 94 4.64 11.64 3.38
CA ASN A 94 3.42 10.86 3.32
C ASN A 94 2.53 11.25 2.13
N GLU A 95 2.23 12.54 1.94
CA GLU A 95 1.39 13.03 0.85
C GLU A 95 2.00 12.72 -0.52
N LYS A 96 3.32 12.89 -0.67
CA LYS A 96 4.06 12.54 -1.89
C LYS A 96 3.90 11.06 -2.24
N THR A 97 3.93 10.18 -1.24
CA THR A 97 3.76 8.73 -1.47
C THR A 97 2.33 8.35 -1.90
N LEU A 98 1.31 9.17 -1.62
CA LEU A 98 -0.08 8.84 -2.00
C LEU A 98 -0.29 8.83 -3.52
N GLU A 99 0.30 9.78 -4.25
CA GLU A 99 0.27 9.80 -5.71
C GLU A 99 1.16 8.68 -6.27
N LEU A 100 2.36 8.50 -5.70
CA LEU A 100 3.25 7.39 -6.06
C LEU A 100 2.54 6.03 -5.99
N GLY A 101 1.83 5.74 -4.90
CA GLY A 101 1.07 4.49 -4.76
C GLY A 101 0.02 4.31 -5.84
N ARG A 102 -0.66 5.39 -6.28
CA ARG A 102 -1.64 5.30 -7.37
C ARG A 102 -0.99 4.90 -8.69
N HIS A 103 0.16 5.49 -9.02
CA HIS A 103 0.92 5.14 -10.22
C HIS A 103 1.51 3.73 -10.14
N ILE A 104 2.07 3.34 -8.98
CA ILE A 104 2.58 1.97 -8.75
C ILE A 104 1.45 0.95 -8.95
N ARG A 105 0.28 1.18 -8.36
CA ARG A 105 -0.89 0.31 -8.58
C ARG A 105 -1.23 0.18 -10.06
N ARG A 106 -1.31 1.30 -10.78
CA ARG A 106 -1.63 1.28 -12.22
C ARG A 106 -0.60 0.46 -12.99
N TRP A 107 0.68 0.68 -12.72
CA TRP A 107 1.77 0.01 -13.41
C TRP A 107 1.79 -1.50 -13.14
N ILE A 108 1.64 -1.93 -11.89
CA ILE A 108 1.56 -3.36 -11.51
C ILE A 108 0.32 -4.01 -12.12
N LEU A 109 -0.83 -3.35 -12.08
CA LEU A 109 -2.07 -3.89 -12.67
C LEU A 109 -1.95 -4.11 -14.18
N LEU A 110 -1.20 -3.26 -14.90
CA LEU A 110 -0.94 -3.51 -16.32
C LEU A 110 -0.13 -4.81 -16.49
N HIS A 111 0.96 -4.95 -15.73
CA HIS A 111 1.85 -6.11 -15.81
C HIS A 111 1.09 -7.41 -15.50
N ALA A 112 0.24 -7.40 -14.48
CA ALA A 112 -0.62 -8.53 -14.13
C ALA A 112 -1.73 -8.83 -15.16
N LEU A 113 -2.17 -7.86 -15.97
CA LEU A 113 -3.19 -8.06 -17.00
C LEU A 113 -2.64 -8.49 -18.37
N ASN A 114 -1.35 -8.25 -18.59
CA ASN A 114 -0.65 -8.60 -19.83
C ASN A 114 -0.03 -9.99 -19.76
N ASP A 115 0.23 -10.51 -18.56
CA ASP A 115 0.59 -11.91 -18.34
C ASP A 115 -0.66 -12.80 -18.22
N ASP A 116 -0.49 -14.12 -18.33
CA ASP A 116 -1.57 -15.09 -18.55
C ASP A 116 -2.57 -15.27 -17.38
N GLN A 117 -3.43 -16.30 -17.49
CA GLN A 117 -4.63 -16.52 -16.67
C GLN A 117 -4.42 -16.49 -15.15
N GLU A 118 -3.22 -16.77 -14.66
CA GLU A 118 -2.92 -17.01 -13.23
C GLU A 118 -2.61 -15.70 -12.47
N SER A 119 -2.08 -14.67 -13.15
CA SER A 119 -1.84 -13.33 -12.58
C SER A 119 -3.13 -12.62 -12.13
N MET A 120 -4.25 -12.93 -12.77
CA MET A 120 -5.56 -12.45 -12.33
C MET A 120 -6.02 -13.11 -11.03
N GLU A 121 -5.66 -14.37 -10.79
CA GLU A 121 -6.02 -15.10 -9.57
C GLU A 121 -5.28 -14.54 -8.36
N ILE A 122 -4.02 -14.14 -8.54
CA ILE A 122 -3.24 -13.39 -7.55
C ILE A 122 -3.93 -12.08 -7.20
N LEU A 123 -4.31 -11.25 -8.18
CA LEU A 123 -5.01 -9.99 -7.95
C LEU A 123 -6.37 -10.17 -7.23
N ILE A 124 -7.01 -11.30 -7.51
CA ILE A 124 -8.29 -11.75 -6.94
C ILE A 124 -8.08 -12.39 -5.55
N GLY A 125 -6.83 -12.68 -5.18
CA GLY A 125 -6.40 -13.35 -3.96
C GLY A 125 -6.48 -14.87 -4.10
N GLU A 126 -5.34 -15.56 -3.97
CA GLU A 126 -5.17 -17.02 -4.15
C GLU A 126 -6.12 -17.91 -3.31
N LYS A 127 -6.78 -17.37 -2.28
CA LYS A 127 -7.82 -18.07 -1.51
C LYS A 127 -9.09 -17.23 -1.26
N GLY A 128 -9.31 -16.18 -2.05
CA GLY A 128 -10.34 -15.16 -1.82
C GLY A 128 -11.71 -15.50 -2.42
N TYR A 129 -12.77 -15.19 -1.68
CA TYR A 129 -14.21 -15.26 -2.00
C TYR A 129 -14.65 -14.86 -3.43
N LEU A 130 -13.81 -14.21 -4.21
CA LEU A 130 -14.06 -13.91 -5.63
C LEU A 130 -14.13 -15.15 -6.53
N ARG A 131 -13.70 -16.34 -6.05
CA ARG A 131 -14.02 -17.61 -6.73
C ARG A 131 -15.54 -17.82 -6.90
N GLN A 132 -16.35 -17.28 -5.98
CA GLN A 132 -17.82 -17.30 -6.07
C GLN A 132 -18.36 -16.35 -7.15
N PHE A 133 -17.52 -15.44 -7.65
CA PHE A 133 -17.79 -14.50 -8.73
C PHE A 133 -17.07 -14.88 -10.04
N GLU A 134 -16.54 -16.11 -10.16
CA GLU A 134 -16.09 -16.75 -11.43
C GLU A 134 -17.14 -16.65 -12.56
N ARG A 135 -18.40 -16.33 -12.22
CA ARG A 135 -19.51 -16.11 -13.15
C ARG A 135 -19.39 -14.84 -14.00
N PHE A 136 -18.53 -13.88 -13.67
CA PHE A 136 -18.25 -12.77 -14.58
C PHE A 136 -17.18 -13.19 -15.59
N SER A 137 -17.47 -13.06 -16.89
CA SER A 137 -16.49 -13.42 -17.92
C SER A 137 -15.21 -12.60 -17.73
N LYS A 138 -14.04 -13.26 -17.62
CA LYS A 138 -12.70 -12.66 -17.58
C LYS A 138 -12.52 -11.40 -18.46
N PRO A 139 -12.99 -11.34 -19.72
CA PRO A 139 -12.89 -10.13 -20.55
C PRO A 139 -13.64 -8.90 -20.00
N ILE A 140 -14.78 -9.10 -19.34
CA ILE A 140 -15.52 -8.00 -18.69
C ILE A 140 -14.71 -7.45 -17.51
N LEU A 141 -14.16 -8.33 -16.67
CA LEU A 141 -13.33 -7.90 -15.54
C LEU A 141 -12.11 -7.12 -16.03
N LYS A 142 -11.41 -7.63 -17.05
CA LYS A 142 -10.29 -6.93 -17.72
C LYS A 142 -10.74 -5.56 -18.24
N ALA A 143 -11.83 -5.46 -18.98
CA ALA A 143 -12.34 -4.19 -19.50
C ALA A 143 -12.71 -3.18 -18.40
N VAL A 144 -13.38 -3.62 -17.33
CA VAL A 144 -13.74 -2.78 -16.18
C VAL A 144 -12.49 -2.26 -15.48
N MET A 145 -11.48 -3.11 -15.31
CA MET A 145 -10.20 -2.74 -14.71
C MET A 145 -9.40 -1.77 -15.58
N THR A 146 -9.26 -2.07 -16.87
CA THR A 146 -8.57 -1.20 -17.84
C THR A 146 -9.18 0.19 -17.84
N LYS A 147 -10.51 0.30 -17.85
CA LYS A 147 -11.20 1.60 -17.81
C LYS A 147 -11.08 2.26 -16.44
N GLY A 148 -11.29 1.52 -15.35
CA GLY A 148 -11.33 2.05 -13.98
C GLY A 148 -9.98 2.56 -13.48
N TYR A 149 -8.87 1.98 -13.96
CA TYR A 149 -7.52 2.39 -13.58
C TYR A 149 -6.78 3.16 -14.68
N ALA A 150 -7.40 3.39 -15.85
CA ALA A 150 -6.75 3.91 -17.04
C ALA A 150 -5.47 3.11 -17.34
N LEU A 151 -5.63 1.87 -17.81
CA LEU A 151 -4.52 0.99 -18.19
C LEU A 151 -4.30 1.08 -19.70
N THR A 152 -4.05 2.29 -20.20
CA THR A 152 -3.65 2.55 -21.59
C THR A 152 -2.13 2.68 -21.67
N GLU A 153 -1.54 2.47 -22.85
CA GLU A 153 -0.09 2.61 -23.02
C GLU A 153 0.42 3.99 -22.56
N ASP A 154 -0.24 5.07 -22.99
CA ASP A 154 0.14 6.45 -22.62
C ASP A 154 0.11 6.70 -21.11
N SER A 155 -0.99 6.31 -20.44
CA SER A 155 -1.17 6.55 -19.00
C SER A 155 -0.25 5.68 -18.15
N VAL A 156 0.13 4.51 -18.64
CA VAL A 156 1.12 3.64 -18.01
C VAL A 156 2.52 4.21 -18.21
N ALA A 157 2.88 4.68 -19.40
CA ALA A 157 4.16 5.32 -19.65
C ALA A 157 4.35 6.58 -18.78
N GLU A 158 3.32 7.42 -18.67
CA GLU A 158 3.28 8.55 -17.74
C GLU A 158 3.47 8.08 -16.29
N SER A 159 2.79 7.00 -15.90
CA SER A 159 2.93 6.46 -14.55
C SER A 159 4.32 5.93 -14.27
N LYS A 160 4.94 5.26 -15.24
CA LYS A 160 6.30 4.75 -15.09
C LYS A 160 7.29 5.89 -14.91
N LYS A 161 7.17 6.95 -15.72
CA LYS A 161 7.97 8.17 -15.57
C LYS A 161 7.79 8.80 -14.18
N PHE A 162 6.55 8.97 -13.74
CA PHE A 162 6.25 9.53 -12.41
C PHE A 162 6.84 8.67 -11.28
N ILE A 163 6.72 7.34 -11.38
CA ILE A 163 7.31 6.40 -10.41
C ILE A 163 8.82 6.61 -10.33
N ASP A 164 9.50 6.65 -11.48
CA ASP A 164 10.96 6.81 -11.54
C ASP A 164 11.41 8.13 -10.91
N GLU A 165 10.83 9.25 -11.34
CA GLU A 165 11.18 10.58 -10.83
C GLU A 165 10.93 10.70 -9.32
N THR A 166 9.81 10.17 -8.82
CA THR A 166 9.47 10.25 -7.40
C THR A 166 10.35 9.33 -6.55
N ILE A 167 10.70 8.14 -7.04
CA ILE A 167 11.62 7.22 -6.34
C ILE A 167 13.02 7.82 -6.26
N ASP A 168 13.51 8.44 -7.34
CA ASP A 168 14.80 9.12 -7.35
C ASP A 168 14.80 10.28 -6.33
N GLU A 169 13.74 11.11 -6.30
CA GLU A 169 13.60 12.19 -5.30
C GLU A 169 13.57 11.65 -3.86
N LEU A 170 12.77 10.61 -3.58
CA LEU A 170 12.71 10.00 -2.25
C LEU A 170 14.06 9.36 -1.86
N ASN A 171 14.78 8.79 -2.82
CA ASN A 171 16.10 8.23 -2.60
C ASN A 171 17.12 9.32 -2.25
N GLU A 172 17.11 10.45 -2.94
CA GLU A 172 17.94 11.61 -2.61
C GLU A 172 17.63 12.15 -1.20
N ILE A 173 16.35 12.28 -0.85
CA ILE A 173 15.90 12.67 0.50
C ILE A 173 16.45 11.70 1.55
N TYR A 174 16.36 10.40 1.32
CA TYR A 174 16.84 9.38 2.24
C TYR A 174 18.37 9.43 2.41
N VAL A 175 19.11 9.50 1.31
CA VAL A 175 20.58 9.56 1.33
C VAL A 175 21.08 10.82 2.05
N ALA A 176 20.42 11.97 1.82
CA ALA A 176 20.77 13.23 2.46
C ALA A 176 20.45 13.26 3.97
N GLN A 177 19.45 12.49 4.41
CA GLN A 177 19.02 12.45 5.82
C GLN A 177 20.09 11.86 6.76
N GLN A 178 20.97 10.98 6.25
CA GLN A 178 22.04 10.31 7.02
C GLN A 178 21.54 9.69 8.34
N SER A 179 20.35 9.08 8.30
CA SER A 179 19.72 8.46 9.47
C SER A 179 19.10 7.11 9.10
N ASP A 180 18.77 6.32 10.13
CA ASP A 180 18.10 5.04 9.98
C ASP A 180 16.62 5.16 9.55
N TYR A 181 16.07 6.38 9.55
CA TYR A 181 14.69 6.71 9.21
C TYR A 181 14.62 7.97 8.34
N PHE A 182 13.53 8.14 7.60
CA PHE A 182 13.29 9.30 6.72
C PHE A 182 13.17 10.61 7.49
N VAL A 183 12.66 10.56 8.73
CA VAL A 183 12.43 11.73 9.57
C VAL A 183 12.77 11.39 11.02
N GLY A 184 13.59 12.24 11.65
CA GLY A 184 13.94 12.06 13.06
C GLY A 184 14.82 10.83 13.30
N HIS A 185 14.58 10.12 14.41
CA HIS A 185 15.41 9.01 14.89
C HIS A 185 14.61 7.73 15.22
N SER A 186 13.32 7.69 14.87
CA SER A 186 12.43 6.55 15.12
C SER A 186 11.49 6.36 13.93
N LEU A 187 10.90 5.17 13.82
CA LEU A 187 9.89 4.89 12.81
C LEU A 187 8.73 5.90 12.92
N SER A 188 8.32 6.44 11.77
CA SER A 188 7.26 7.44 11.66
C SER A 188 6.31 7.15 10.49
N LEU A 189 5.29 7.98 10.33
CA LEU A 189 4.36 7.95 9.20
C LEU A 189 5.10 8.04 7.87
N ALA A 190 6.20 8.78 7.78
CA ALA A 190 6.99 8.90 6.56
C ALA A 190 7.57 7.54 6.15
N ASP A 191 8.21 6.86 7.11
CA ASP A 191 8.83 5.55 6.91
C ASP A 191 7.79 4.50 6.50
N ILE A 192 6.69 4.42 7.26
CA ILE A 192 5.60 3.48 7.01
C ILE A 192 4.97 3.75 5.63
N ALA A 193 4.78 5.01 5.26
CA ALA A 193 4.20 5.38 3.97
C ALA A 193 5.13 5.01 2.79
N VAL A 194 6.42 5.39 2.85
CA VAL A 194 7.40 5.04 1.81
C VAL A 194 7.50 3.52 1.67
N CYS A 195 7.68 2.81 2.78
CA CYS A 195 7.84 1.37 2.76
C CYS A 195 6.59 0.69 2.18
N SER A 196 5.39 1.05 2.66
CA SER A 196 4.15 0.43 2.21
C SER A 196 3.90 0.64 0.71
N MET A 197 4.16 1.84 0.18
CA MET A 197 3.93 2.13 -1.24
C MET A 197 4.93 1.42 -2.15
N LEU A 198 6.18 1.22 -1.71
CA LEU A 198 7.25 0.58 -2.48
C LEU A 198 7.29 -0.94 -2.36
N ALA A 199 6.73 -1.51 -1.29
CA ALA A 199 6.72 -2.95 -1.06
C ALA A 199 6.19 -3.81 -2.23
N PRO A 200 5.13 -3.42 -2.95
CA PRO A 200 4.67 -4.16 -4.13
C PRO A 200 5.73 -4.31 -5.24
N LEU A 201 6.75 -3.45 -5.29
CA LEU A 201 7.81 -3.49 -6.29
C LEU A 201 8.98 -4.39 -5.87
N LEU A 202 9.08 -4.73 -4.58
CA LEU A 202 10.27 -5.33 -3.96
C LEU A 202 10.09 -6.79 -3.54
N ALA A 203 8.91 -7.35 -3.78
CA ALA A 203 8.55 -8.71 -3.40
C ALA A 203 8.90 -9.09 -1.96
N ILE A 204 8.50 -8.25 -1.00
CA ILE A 204 8.87 -8.38 0.41
C ILE A 204 8.32 -9.71 0.99
N PRO A 205 9.16 -10.56 1.61
CA PRO A 205 8.72 -11.83 2.21
C PRO A 205 7.64 -11.65 3.27
N SER A 206 6.74 -12.62 3.42
CA SER A 206 5.66 -12.63 4.43
C SER A 206 4.66 -11.48 4.30
N THR A 207 4.66 -10.81 3.15
CA THR A 207 3.65 -9.82 2.77
C THR A 207 2.79 -10.39 1.64
N PRO A 208 1.67 -9.75 1.27
CA PRO A 208 0.88 -10.14 0.09
C PRO A 208 1.65 -10.15 -1.23
N TRP A 209 2.90 -9.67 -1.22
CA TRP A 209 3.73 -9.42 -2.36
C TRP A 209 4.92 -10.35 -2.46
N GLU A 210 5.00 -11.41 -1.66
CA GLU A 210 6.14 -12.32 -1.77
C GLU A 210 6.23 -12.99 -3.15
N LYS A 211 7.44 -13.45 -3.49
CA LYS A 211 7.81 -13.87 -4.85
C LYS A 211 6.86 -14.89 -5.49
N GLU A 212 6.28 -15.79 -4.70
CA GLU A 212 5.33 -16.80 -5.19
C GLU A 212 4.15 -16.16 -5.95
N HIS A 213 3.77 -14.92 -5.60
CA HIS A 213 2.71 -14.16 -6.25
C HIS A 213 3.18 -13.31 -7.45
N PHE A 214 4.47 -13.26 -7.74
CA PHE A 214 5.06 -12.34 -8.75
C PHE A 214 6.12 -12.95 -9.65
N GLU A 215 6.39 -14.25 -9.52
CA GLU A 215 7.26 -14.99 -10.44
C GLU A 215 6.77 -14.92 -11.90
N MET A 216 5.49 -14.59 -12.11
CA MET A 216 4.82 -14.38 -13.40
C MET A 216 4.68 -12.91 -13.80
N LEU A 217 5.51 -11.99 -13.30
CA LEU A 217 5.55 -10.63 -13.85
C LEU A 217 6.54 -10.52 -15.00
N SER A 218 6.31 -9.58 -15.92
CA SER A 218 7.12 -9.40 -17.13
C SER A 218 8.61 -9.21 -16.84
N GLN A 219 9.46 -9.43 -17.87
CA GLN A 219 10.89 -9.17 -17.74
C GLN A 219 11.20 -7.72 -17.35
N ASP A 220 10.46 -6.75 -17.91
CA ASP A 220 10.60 -5.33 -17.59
C ASP A 220 10.36 -5.05 -16.10
N PHE A 221 9.39 -5.74 -15.49
CA PHE A 221 9.14 -5.63 -14.05
C PHE A 221 10.30 -6.20 -13.23
N ARG A 222 10.81 -7.37 -13.61
CA ARG A 222 11.94 -8.01 -12.92
C ARG A 222 13.22 -7.17 -12.99
N ASP A 223 13.49 -6.57 -14.15
CA ASP A 223 14.65 -5.69 -14.33
C ASP A 223 14.50 -4.42 -13.48
N TYR A 224 13.29 -3.86 -13.42
CA TYR A 224 12.99 -2.72 -12.56
C TYR A 224 13.13 -3.04 -11.08
N GLN A 225 12.60 -4.18 -10.64
CA GLN A 225 12.72 -4.67 -9.28
C GLN A 225 14.19 -4.80 -8.88
N LYS A 226 15.02 -5.42 -9.73
CA LYS A 226 16.45 -5.56 -9.49
C LYS A 226 17.13 -4.19 -9.34
N LYS A 227 16.87 -3.26 -10.26
CA LYS A 227 17.37 -1.88 -10.17
C LYS A 227 16.97 -1.25 -8.83
N LEU A 228 15.71 -1.34 -8.44
CA LEU A 228 15.22 -0.74 -7.19
C LEU A 228 15.86 -1.39 -5.96
N MET A 229 16.02 -2.71 -5.97
CA MET A 229 16.74 -3.43 -4.91
C MET A 229 18.18 -2.93 -4.77
N ASP A 230 18.86 -2.56 -5.85
CA ASP A 230 20.24 -2.04 -5.78
C ASP A 230 20.32 -0.57 -5.29
N MET A 231 19.20 0.15 -5.22
CA MET A 231 19.16 1.54 -4.73
C MET A 231 19.16 1.62 -3.20
N PRO A 232 19.75 2.69 -2.59
CA PRO A 232 19.70 2.92 -1.15
C PRO A 232 18.27 2.88 -0.57
N ILE A 233 17.30 3.47 -1.26
CA ILE A 233 15.88 3.44 -0.84
C ILE A 233 15.28 2.03 -0.86
N GLY A 234 15.58 1.20 -1.86
CA GLY A 234 15.07 -0.17 -1.92
C GLY A 234 15.66 -1.03 -0.81
N GLN A 235 16.97 -0.90 -0.58
CA GLN A 235 17.66 -1.53 0.55
C GLN A 235 17.11 -1.06 1.90
N TYR A 236 16.78 0.22 2.03
CA TYR A 236 16.11 0.77 3.20
C TYR A 236 14.75 0.10 3.42
N VAL A 237 13.87 0.04 2.41
CA VAL A 237 12.55 -0.58 2.54
C VAL A 237 12.66 -2.04 3.00
N ILE A 238 13.55 -2.82 2.38
CA ILE A 238 13.77 -4.24 2.76
C ILE A 238 14.20 -4.36 4.22
N ARG A 239 15.16 -3.54 4.67
CA ARG A 239 15.63 -3.56 6.07
C ARG A 239 14.55 -3.11 7.04
N THR A 240 13.79 -2.06 6.73
CA THR A 240 12.72 -1.53 7.57
C THR A 240 11.58 -2.53 7.71
N TYR A 241 11.19 -3.23 6.64
CA TYR A 241 10.23 -4.33 6.77
C TYR A 241 10.73 -5.44 7.69
N LYS A 242 11.99 -5.85 7.54
CA LYS A 242 12.58 -6.90 8.36
C LYS A 242 12.69 -6.51 9.84
N ARG A 243 13.03 -5.25 10.12
CA ARG A 243 13.30 -4.74 11.48
C ARG A 243 12.02 -4.29 12.18
N ASP A 244 11.17 -3.54 11.49
CA ASP A 244 10.15 -2.69 12.11
C ASP A 244 8.70 -3.09 11.76
N ARG A 245 8.47 -4.04 10.83
CA ARG A 245 7.09 -4.36 10.43
C ARG A 245 6.29 -5.01 11.54
N ALA A 246 6.86 -6.00 12.22
CA ALA A 246 6.31 -6.70 13.40
C ALA A 246 4.78 -6.90 13.36
N ALA A 247 4.27 -7.50 12.27
CA ALA A 247 2.83 -7.62 12.05
C ALA A 247 2.13 -8.42 13.17
N ARG A 248 1.03 -7.87 13.72
CA ARG A 248 0.25 -8.50 14.81
C ARG A 248 -1.00 -9.22 14.30
N VAL A 249 -1.41 -8.94 13.06
CA VAL A 249 -2.58 -9.51 12.40
C VAL A 249 -2.18 -10.05 11.02
N ASP A 250 -2.73 -11.21 10.62
CA ASP A 250 -2.52 -11.76 9.28
C ASP A 250 -3.13 -10.81 8.22
N TRP A 251 -2.32 -10.41 7.25
CA TRP A 251 -2.73 -9.55 6.14
C TRP A 251 -3.87 -10.15 5.31
N ARG A 252 -4.02 -11.49 5.34
CA ARG A 252 -5.14 -12.20 4.69
C ARG A 252 -6.48 -11.83 5.31
N GLY A 253 -6.50 -11.36 6.56
CA GLY A 253 -7.71 -10.92 7.25
C GLY A 253 -8.76 -12.03 7.45
N VAL A 254 -9.96 -11.60 7.83
CA VAL A 254 -11.18 -12.42 7.94
C VAL A 254 -12.19 -12.09 6.84
#